data_AF-A0A5C8ZGN6-F1
#
_entry.id   AF-A0A5C8ZGN6-F1
#
_cell.length_a   1.000
_cell.length_b   1.000
_cell.length_c   1.000
_cell.angle_alpha   90.00
_cell.angle_beta   90.00
_cell.angle_gamma   90.00
#
_symmetry.space_group_name_H-M   'P 1'
#
loop_
_entity.id
_entity.type
_entity.pdbx_description
1 polymer ?
#
loop_
_entity_poly.entity_id
_entity_poly.type
_entity_poly.pdbx_seq_one_letter_code
_entity_poly.pdbx_strand_id
1 'polypeptide(L)' 'MPDAVSRDLVRRALMGLAVVGVLSVLALAVVVGDHRFQGPVVLPLTWSHGLHLGDGLVGLAWLLCVGMVARLVVAPAASR' A
#
# COMPACT_ATOMS: atom_id res chain seq x y z
N MET A 1 29.20 -15.00 -6.62
CA MET A 1 28.56 -14.74 -5.31
C MET A 1 28.08 -13.29 -5.31
N PRO A 2 26.80 -13.00 -5.01
CA PRO A 2 26.34 -11.61 -4.89
C PRO A 2 27.12 -10.91 -3.77
N ASP A 3 27.55 -9.68 -4.02
CA ASP A 3 28.29 -8.87 -3.06
C ASP A 3 27.40 -8.46 -1.86
N ALA A 4 28.02 -7.91 -0.81
CA ALA A 4 27.30 -7.52 0.40
C ALA A 4 26.19 -6.49 0.11
N VAL A 5 26.42 -5.59 -0.85
CA VAL A 5 25.48 -4.55 -1.28
C VAL A 5 24.24 -5.17 -1.95
N SER A 6 24.44 -6.12 -2.88
CA SER A 6 23.33 -6.81 -3.55
C SER A 6 22.47 -7.59 -2.56
N ARG A 7 23.08 -8.23 -1.56
CA ARG A 7 22.35 -8.97 -0.52
C ARG A 7 21.52 -8.06 0.39
N ASP A 8 22.05 -6.90 0.78
CA ASP A 8 21.29 -5.93 1.57
C ASP A 8 20.09 -5.36 0.79
N LEU A 9 20.31 -5.00 -0.48
CA LEU A 9 19.24 -4.52 -1.35
C LEU A 9 18.12 -5.57 -1.51
N VAL A 10 18.48 -6.83 -1.78
CA VAL A 10 17.50 -7.93 -1.90
C VAL A 10 16.72 -8.10 -0.61
N ARG A 11 17.39 -8.09 0.55
CA ARG A 11 16.71 -8.20 1.85
C ARG A 11 15.74 -7.04 2.09
N ARG A 12 16.15 -5.81 1.79
CA ARG A 12 15.29 -4.62 1.93
C ARG A 12 14.11 -4.66 0.96
N ALA A 13 14.33 -5.12 -0.26
CA ALA A 13 13.26 -5.32 -1.24
C ALA A 13 12.25 -6.37 -0.78
N LEU A 14 12.69 -7.51 -0.23
CA LEU A 14 11.79 -8.53 0.31
C LEU A 14 10.97 -8.01 1.49
N MET A 15 11.59 -7.29 2.43
CA MET A 15 10.88 -6.66 3.54
C MET A 15 9.90 -5.59 3.05
N GLY A 16 10.32 -4.75 2.10
CA GLY A 16 9.48 -3.72 1.50
C GLY A 16 8.26 -4.33 0.79
N LEU A 17 8.46 -5.42 0.05
CA LEU A 17 7.38 -6.15 -0.60
C LEU A 17 6.37 -6.70 0.42
N ALA A 18 6.85 -7.27 1.52
CA ALA A 18 5.97 -7.76 2.59
C ALA A 18 5.12 -6.63 3.18
N VAL A 19 5.73 -5.46 3.47
CA VAL A 19 5.01 -4.29 3.98
C VAL A 19 3.98 -3.77 2.97
N VAL A 20 4.35 -3.63 1.69
CA VAL A 20 3.41 -3.23 0.62
C VAL A 20 2.27 -4.23 0.49
N GLY A 21 2.53 -5.52 0.62
CA GLY A 21 1.51 -6.56 0.62
C GLY A 21 0.50 -6.36 1.75
N VAL A 22 0.96 -6.17 2.99
CA VAL A 22 0.10 -5.91 4.14
C VAL A 22 -0.71 -4.63 3.97
N LEU A 23 -0.09 -3.53 3.52
CA LEU A 23 -0.79 -2.27 3.27
C LEU A 23 -1.87 -2.41 2.20
N SER A 24 -1.62 -3.20 1.16
CA SER A 24 -2.59 -3.46 0.09
C SER A 24 -3.77 -4.28 0.59
N VAL A 25 -3.53 -5.31 1.40
CA VAL A 25 -4.61 -6.10 2.03
C VAL A 25 -5.45 -5.23 2.96
N LEU A 26 -4.82 -4.38 3.78
CA LEU A 26 -5.54 -3.45 4.65
C LEU A 26 -6.37 -2.43 3.87
N ALA A 27 -5.80 -1.80 2.84
CA ALA A 27 -6.53 -0.86 2.00
C ALA A 27 -7.74 -1.53 1.33
N LEU A 28 -7.56 -2.75 0.81
CA LEU A 28 -8.65 -3.52 0.21
C LEU A 28 -9.71 -3.88 1.26
N ALA A 29 -9.32 -4.33 2.45
CA ALA A 29 -10.25 -4.66 3.52
C ALA A 29 -11.07 -3.45 3.99
N VAL A 30 -10.50 -2.25 3.94
CA VAL A 30 -11.22 -1.01 4.25
C VAL A 30 -12.22 -0.65 3.15
N VAL A 31 -11.85 -0.79 1.88
CA VAL A 31 -12.72 -0.47 0.73
C VAL A 31 -13.84 -1.50 0.54
N VAL A 32 -13.55 -2.79 0.76
CA VAL A 32 -14.50 -3.91 0.56
C VAL A 32 -15.24 -4.28 1.84
N GLY A 33 -14.78 -3.82 3.00
CA GLY A 33 -15.40 -4.10 4.28
C GLY A 33 -16.84 -3.60 4.34
N ASP A 34 -17.68 -4.24 5.17
CA ASP A 34 -19.10 -3.88 5.38
C ASP A 34 -19.25 -2.59 6.21
N HIS A 35 -18.46 -1.56 5.89
CA HIS A 35 -18.49 -0.25 6.53
C HIS A 35 -19.70 0.51 5.98
N ARG A 36 -20.90 0.14 6.46
CA ARG A 36 -22.22 0.64 6.03
C ARG A 36 -22.47 2.15 6.24
N PHE A 37 -21.45 2.95 6.58
CA PHE A 37 -21.62 4.27 7.17
C PHE A 37 -20.60 5.33 6.72
N GLN A 38 -20.11 5.36 5.47
CA GLN A 38 -19.18 6.43 5.08
C GLN A 38 -19.45 7.04 3.70
N GLY A 39 -20.45 7.93 3.67
CA GLY A 39 -20.55 9.00 2.67
C GLY A 39 -21.24 8.63 1.35
N PRO A 40 -21.47 9.62 0.48
CA PRO A 40 -22.18 9.43 -0.79
C PRO A 40 -21.37 8.50 -1.72
N VAL A 41 -22.09 7.61 -2.40
CA VAL A 41 -21.55 6.80 -3.49
C VAL A 41 -21.25 7.73 -4.66
N VAL A 42 -19.99 7.76 -5.10
CA VAL A 42 -19.54 8.58 -6.24
C VAL A 42 -19.62 7.78 -7.53
N LEU A 43 -19.39 6.46 -7.47
CA LEU A 43 -19.48 5.55 -8.61
C LEU A 43 -20.11 4.22 -8.18
N PRO A 44 -21.33 3.87 -8.63
CA PRO A 44 -21.88 2.54 -8.39
C PRO A 44 -21.07 1.49 -9.18
N LEU A 45 -20.59 0.46 -8.50
CA LEU A 45 -19.84 -0.66 -9.12
C LEU A 45 -20.73 -1.90 -9.27
N THR A 46 -21.62 -2.14 -8.31
CA THR A 46 -22.63 -3.20 -8.31
C THR A 46 -23.93 -2.68 -7.70
N TRP A 47 -24.95 -3.54 -7.65
CA TRP A 47 -26.23 -3.24 -7.00
C TRP A 47 -26.13 -2.98 -5.49
N SER A 48 -25.08 -3.47 -4.83
CA SER A 48 -24.90 -3.35 -3.37
C SER A 48 -23.59 -2.68 -2.96
N HIS A 49 -22.69 -2.39 -3.90
CA HIS A 49 -21.40 -1.75 -3.63
C HIS A 49 -21.15 -0.63 -4.63
N GLY A 50 -20.65 0.49 -4.12
CA GLY A 50 -20.16 1.58 -4.93
C GLY A 50 -18.86 2.10 -4.34
N LEU A 51 -18.11 2.82 -5.16
CA LEU A 51 -16.95 3.55 -4.72
C LEU A 51 -17.44 4.82 -4.01
N HIS A 52 -17.16 4.90 -2.71
CA HIS A 52 -17.47 6.04 -1.87
C HIS A 52 -16.37 7.10 -1.99
N LEU A 53 -16.71 8.35 -1.68
CA LEU A 53 -15.73 9.45 -1.68
C LEU A 53 -14.57 9.18 -0.70
N GLY A 54 -14.84 8.47 0.40
CA GLY A 54 -13.84 8.00 1.35
C GLY A 54 -12.84 6.98 0.77
N ASP A 55 -13.26 6.16 -0.19
CA ASP A 55 -12.39 5.15 -0.81
C ASP A 55 -11.26 5.79 -1.61
N GLY A 56 -11.52 6.97 -2.20
CA GLY A 56 -10.50 7.77 -2.87
C GLY A 56 -9.39 8.21 -1.91
N LEU A 57 -9.73 8.58 -0.67
CA LEU A 57 -8.75 8.94 0.36
C LEU A 57 -7.96 7.72 0.83
N VAL A 58 -8.60 6.56 0.93
CA VAL A 58 -7.92 5.29 1.26
C VAL A 58 -6.91 4.93 0.17
N GLY A 59 -7.30 5.04 -1.10
CA GLY A 59 -6.40 4.83 -2.24
C GLY A 59 -5.23 5.82 -2.27
N LEU A 60 -5.47 7.09 -1.97
CA LEU A 60 -4.41 8.11 -1.89
C LEU A 60 -3.44 7.82 -0.75
N ALA A 61 -3.96 7.50 0.45
CA ALA A 61 -3.13 7.13 1.59
C ALA A 61 -2.28 5.89 1.31
N TRP A 62 -2.88 4.87 0.67
CA TRP A 62 -2.17 3.68 0.23
C TRP A 62 -1.04 4.02 -0.75
N LEU A 63 -1.30 4.83 -1.79
CA LEU A 63 -0.28 5.26 -2.76
C LEU A 63 0.90 5.97 -2.07
N LEU A 64 0.62 6.87 -1.13
CA LEU A 64 1.65 7.57 -0.36
C LEU A 64 2.49 6.59 0.46
N CYS A 65 1.86 5.66 1.18
CA CYS A 65 2.57 4.66 1.97
C CYS A 65 3.44 3.74 1.09
N VAL A 66 2.92 3.26 -0.04
CA VAL A 66 3.70 2.45 -1.00
C VAL A 66 4.89 3.24 -1.55
N GLY A 67 4.68 4.50 -1.92
CA GLY A 67 5.77 5.38 -2.39
C GLY A 67 6.85 5.60 -1.32
N MET A 68 6.47 5.78 -0.06
CA MET A 68 7.42 5.88 1.05
C MET A 68 8.21 4.58 1.24
N VAL A 69 7.56 3.42 1.19
CA VAL A 69 8.26 2.13 1.28
C VAL A 69 9.21 1.93 0.10
N ALA A 70 8.78 2.24 -1.13
CA ALA A 70 9.63 2.17 -2.31
C ALA A 70 10.88 3.05 -2.16
N ARG A 71 10.70 4.30 -1.68
CA ARG A 71 11.81 5.21 -1.37
C ARG A 71 12.75 4.62 -0.32
N LEU A 72 12.21 4.00 0.73
CA LEU A 72 13.01 3.36 1.79
C LEU A 72 13.75 2.12 1.31
N VAL A 73 13.24 1.39 0.32
CA VAL A 73 13.94 0.24 -0.26
C VAL A 73 15.16 0.68 -1.07
N VAL A 74 15.00 1.72 -1.90
CA VAL A 74 16.05 2.19 -2.81
C VAL A 74 17.03 3.18 -2.20
N ALA A 75 16.70 3.76 -1.03
CA ALA A 75 17.59 4.69 -0.34
C ALA A 75 18.95 4.02 -0.04
N PRO A 76 20.08 4.71 -0.19
CA PRO A 76 21.37 4.16 0.21
C PRO A 76 21.31 3.72 1.69
N ALA A 77 21.82 2.52 1.99
CA ALA A 77 22.01 2.14 3.38
C ALA A 77 23.00 3.15 3.98
N ALA A 78 22.59 3.87 5.03
CA ALA A 78 23.49 4.82 5.68
C ALA A 78 24.75 4.07 6.10
N SER A 79 25.89 4.46 5.53
CA SER A 79 27.20 3.96 5.94
C SER A 79 27.41 4.37 7.39
N ARG A 80 27.24 3.42 8.32
CA ARG A 80 27.73 3.54 9.70
C ARG A 80 29.13 2.96 9.76
#